data_AF-A0A8J2Y6I5-F1
#
_entry.id   AF-A0A8J2Y6I5-F1
#
_cell.length_a   1.000
_cell.length_b   1.000
_cell.length_c   1.000
_cell.angle_alpha   90.00
_cell.angle_beta   90.00
_cell.angle_gamma   90.00
#
_symmetry.space_group_name_H-M   'P 1'
#
loop_
_entity.id
_entity.type
_entity.pdbx_description
1 polymer ?
#
loop_
_entity_poly.entity_id
_entity_poly.type
_entity_poly.pdbx_seq_one_letter_code
_entity_poly.pdbx_strand_id
1 'polypeptide(L)'
;MKKSNIIAATAAASILPFAALSFANAAEDYHMKVDRKLLQSSTGIAELHRDLDRQAREICESVGYNMREVSRFHSCKEDVLDIAIEKIDHSRLTGYHNSEGLSPRFSENR
;
A
#
# COMPACT_ATOMS: atom_id res chain seq x y z
N MET A 1 33.72 54.27 -12.09
CA MET A 1 33.55 53.12 -11.16
C MET A 1 32.16 52.54 -11.36
N LYS A 2 32.08 51.29 -11.83
CA LYS A 2 30.82 50.55 -12.07
C LYS A 2 30.30 49.99 -10.73
N LYS A 3 29.00 50.13 -10.45
CA LYS A 3 28.29 49.30 -9.46
C LYS A 3 27.04 48.72 -10.11
N SER A 4 27.13 47.44 -10.45
CA SER A 4 26.00 46.63 -10.92
C SER A 4 25.30 46.05 -9.69
N ASN A 5 24.02 46.37 -9.52
CA ASN A 5 23.17 45.69 -8.53
C ASN A 5 22.61 44.43 -9.17
N ILE A 6 22.94 43.29 -8.57
CA ILE A 6 22.50 41.95 -8.98
C ILE A 6 21.02 41.80 -8.60
N ILE A 7 20.14 41.63 -9.59
CA ILE A 7 18.75 41.24 -9.37
C ILE A 7 18.73 39.71 -9.32
N ALA A 8 18.29 39.18 -8.19
CA ALA A 8 18.02 37.75 -8.00
C ALA A 8 16.84 37.33 -8.89
N ALA A 9 17.09 36.42 -9.82
CA ALA A 9 16.03 35.73 -10.57
C ALA A 9 15.76 34.38 -9.88
N THR A 10 14.73 34.36 -9.03
CA THR A 10 14.08 33.14 -8.57
C THR A 10 13.51 32.40 -9.79
N ALA A 11 14.18 31.35 -10.22
CA ALA A 11 13.59 30.38 -11.15
C ALA A 11 12.59 29.53 -10.35
N ALA A 12 11.32 29.92 -10.41
CA ALA A 12 10.21 29.10 -9.99
C ALA A 12 10.18 27.83 -10.83
N ALA A 13 10.62 26.72 -10.24
CA ALA A 13 10.37 25.40 -10.79
C ALA A 13 8.90 25.05 -10.53
N SER A 14 8.06 25.43 -11.48
CA SER A 14 6.68 24.95 -11.61
C SER A 14 6.69 23.45 -11.91
N ILE A 15 6.42 22.63 -10.89
CA ILE A 15 5.89 21.28 -11.08
C ILE A 15 4.41 21.36 -10.73
N LEU A 16 3.59 21.17 -11.76
CA LEU A 16 2.14 21.25 -11.75
C LEU A 16 1.48 20.27 -10.75
N PRO A 17 0.20 20.51 -10.40
CA PRO A 17 -0.46 20.01 -9.21
C PRO A 17 -1.00 18.60 -9.44
N PHE A 18 -0.68 17.65 -8.57
CA PHE A 18 -1.52 16.48 -8.40
C PHE A 18 -2.44 16.72 -7.21
N ALA A 19 -3.58 17.29 -7.57
CA ALA A 19 -4.88 17.22 -6.92
C ALA A 19 -4.91 16.41 -5.62
N ALA A 20 -5.19 17.13 -4.53
CA ALA A 20 -6.01 16.58 -3.47
C ALA A 20 -7.30 16.04 -4.09
N LEU A 21 -7.50 14.73 -4.04
CA LEU A 21 -8.78 14.07 -4.24
C LEU A 21 -9.11 13.33 -2.95
N SER A 22 -10.06 13.92 -2.22
CA SER A 22 -10.67 13.42 -0.99
C SER A 22 -11.36 12.08 -1.18
N PHE A 23 -11.23 11.15 -0.23
CA PHE A 23 -12.23 10.15 0.13
C PHE A 23 -12.14 9.78 1.62
N ALA A 24 -12.79 10.61 2.44
CA ALA A 24 -13.08 10.31 3.85
C ALA A 24 -13.61 8.87 4.01
N ASN A 25 -12.93 8.09 4.86
CA ASN A 25 -13.38 6.96 5.71
C ASN A 25 -12.27 5.88 5.79
N ALA A 26 -11.52 5.91 6.90
CA ALA A 26 -10.69 4.86 7.53
C ALA A 26 -9.61 4.09 6.72
N ALA A 27 -9.59 4.20 5.39
CA ALA A 27 -8.65 3.51 4.52
C ALA A 27 -7.64 4.47 3.83
N GLU A 28 -7.64 5.75 4.19
CA GLU A 28 -6.84 6.82 3.53
C GLU A 28 -5.41 6.98 4.07
N ASP A 29 -5.04 6.41 5.22
CA ASP A 29 -3.73 6.68 5.85
C ASP A 29 -2.59 5.73 5.42
N TYR A 30 -2.89 4.72 4.60
CA TYR A 30 -1.92 3.72 4.17
C TYR A 30 -1.52 3.94 2.71
N HIS A 31 -0.44 4.69 2.49
CA HIS A 31 0.15 4.91 1.17
C HIS A 31 0.81 3.63 0.64
N MET A 32 0.00 2.69 0.13
CA MET A 32 0.49 1.49 -0.54
C MET A 32 0.77 1.77 -2.02
N LYS A 33 1.92 1.28 -2.49
CA LYS A 33 2.30 1.28 -3.90
C LYS A 33 1.69 0.08 -4.60
N VAL A 34 1.02 0.33 -5.72
CA VAL A 34 0.36 -0.70 -6.54
C VAL A 34 0.91 -0.63 -7.95
N ASP A 35 1.64 -1.67 -8.39
CA ASP A 35 2.01 -1.80 -9.80
C ASP A 35 0.90 -2.55 -10.57
N ARG A 36 0.02 -1.77 -11.22
CA ARG A 36 -1.09 -2.33 -11.98
C ARG A 36 -0.68 -3.13 -13.21
N LYS A 37 0.57 -3.03 -13.68
CA LYS A 37 1.04 -3.85 -14.82
C LYS A 37 1.08 -5.34 -14.45
N LEU A 38 1.30 -5.65 -13.18
CA LEU A 38 1.34 -7.01 -12.68
C LEU A 38 -0.01 -7.74 -12.77
N LEU A 39 -1.13 -7.00 -12.85
CA LEU A 39 -2.48 -7.58 -12.99
C LEU A 39 -2.70 -8.32 -14.33
N GLN A 40 -1.80 -8.14 -15.31
CA GLN A 40 -1.94 -8.71 -16.65
C GLN A 40 -1.70 -10.23 -16.71
N SER A 41 -1.02 -10.82 -15.72
CA SER A 41 -0.68 -12.25 -15.72
C SER A 41 -0.96 -12.89 -14.36
N SER A 42 -1.13 -14.22 -14.32
CA SER A 42 -1.31 -14.93 -13.04
C SER A 42 -0.08 -14.81 -12.14
N THR A 43 1.13 -14.89 -12.73
CA THR A 43 2.38 -14.70 -12.00
C THR A 43 2.47 -13.30 -11.42
N GLY A 44 2.15 -12.27 -12.22
CA GLY A 44 2.14 -10.89 -11.73
C GLY A 44 1.09 -10.66 -10.65
N ILE A 45 -0.09 -11.29 -10.73
CA ILE A 45 -1.09 -11.22 -9.65
C ILE A 45 -0.53 -11.77 -8.33
N ALA A 46 0.17 -12.91 -8.36
CA ALA A 46 0.81 -13.47 -7.19
C ALA A 46 1.95 -12.58 -6.65
N GLU A 47 2.74 -11.96 -7.53
CA GLU A 47 3.77 -10.99 -7.16
C GLU A 47 3.18 -9.74 -6.50
N LEU A 48 2.13 -9.17 -7.10
CA LEU A 48 1.44 -8.01 -6.55
C LEU A 48 0.83 -8.33 -5.18
N HIS A 49 0.19 -9.49 -5.02
CA HIS A 49 -0.35 -9.92 -3.74
C HIS A 49 0.72 -9.98 -2.65
N ARG A 50 1.90 -10.57 -2.95
CA ARG A 50 3.04 -10.60 -2.01
C ARG A 50 3.57 -9.21 -1.67
N ASP A 51 3.63 -8.31 -2.64
CA ASP A 51 4.06 -6.94 -2.41
C ASP A 51 3.06 -6.15 -1.55
N LEU A 52 1.76 -6.41 -1.69
CA LEU A 52 0.73 -5.84 -0.82
C LEU A 52 0.82 -6.42 0.59
N ASP A 53 1.02 -7.72 0.75
CA ASP A 53 1.19 -8.37 2.06
C ASP A 53 2.40 -7.81 2.82
N ARG A 54 3.52 -7.62 2.12
CA ARG A 54 4.73 -6.99 2.68
C ARG A 54 4.46 -5.57 3.15
N GLN A 55 3.78 -4.76 2.33
CA GLN A 55 3.44 -3.39 2.69
C GLN A 55 2.44 -3.33 3.86
N ALA A 56 1.45 -4.23 3.90
CA ALA A 56 0.51 -4.35 5.02
C ALA A 56 1.24 -4.64 6.34
N ARG A 57 2.26 -5.50 6.30
CA ARG A 57 3.15 -5.74 7.43
C ARG A 57 3.92 -4.48 7.84
N GLU A 58 4.58 -3.79 6.91
CA GLU A 58 5.34 -2.57 7.20
C GLU A 58 4.44 -1.49 7.85
N ILE A 59 3.21 -1.38 7.35
CA ILE A 59 2.17 -0.52 7.91
C ILE A 59 1.84 -0.90 9.36
N CYS A 60 1.51 -2.18 9.62
CA CYS A 60 1.13 -2.63 10.96
C CYS A 60 2.28 -2.47 11.97
N GLU A 61 3.52 -2.71 11.54
CA GLU A 61 4.71 -2.46 12.36
C GLU A 61 4.85 -0.97 12.70
N SER A 62 4.57 -0.07 11.75
CA SER A 62 4.70 1.39 11.95
C SER A 62 3.64 2.00 12.87
N VAL A 63 2.43 1.46 12.91
CA VAL A 63 1.35 1.94 13.80
C VAL A 63 1.39 1.31 15.20
N GLY A 64 2.44 0.53 15.49
CA GLY A 64 2.72 -0.01 16.83
C GLY A 64 2.22 -1.43 17.07
N TYR A 65 1.62 -2.10 16.07
CA TYR A 65 1.40 -3.54 16.15
C TYR A 65 2.73 -4.24 15.91
N ASN A 66 3.26 -4.83 16.97
CA ASN A 66 4.47 -5.63 16.89
C ASN A 66 4.12 -7.12 16.91
N MET A 67 5.04 -7.95 16.44
CA MET A 67 4.88 -9.41 16.45
C MET A 67 4.76 -10.04 17.85
N ARG A 68 4.92 -9.28 18.95
CA ARG A 68 4.70 -9.82 20.30
C ARG A 68 3.20 -9.98 20.57
N GLU A 69 2.36 -9.17 19.92
CA GLU A 69 0.90 -9.32 19.93
C GLU A 69 0.44 -10.00 18.62
N VAL A 70 0.91 -11.23 18.38
CA VAL A 70 0.74 -12.01 17.13
C VAL A 70 -0.69 -11.92 16.57
N SER A 71 -1.71 -12.12 17.41
CA SER A 71 -3.11 -12.06 16.96
C SER A 71 -3.52 -10.68 16.45
N ARG A 72 -3.16 -9.60 17.16
CA ARG A 72 -3.49 -8.23 16.76
C ARG A 72 -2.71 -7.80 15.52
N PHE A 73 -1.45 -8.21 15.45
CA PHE A 73 -0.61 -8.00 14.27
C PHE A 73 -1.19 -8.70 13.04
N HIS A 74 -1.62 -9.95 13.18
CA HIS A 74 -2.30 -10.67 12.10
C HIS A 74 -3.60 -9.99 11.69
N SER A 75 -4.47 -9.62 12.64
CA SER A 75 -5.71 -8.89 12.33
C SER A 75 -5.44 -7.61 11.56
N CYS A 76 -4.52 -6.76 12.05
CA CYS A 76 -4.13 -5.55 11.33
C CYS A 76 -3.66 -5.84 9.90
N LYS A 77 -2.82 -6.86 9.73
CA LYS A 77 -2.25 -7.18 8.41
C LYS A 77 -3.33 -7.66 7.43
N GLU A 78 -4.22 -8.54 7.87
CA GLU A 78 -5.35 -9.00 7.05
C GLU A 78 -6.27 -7.82 6.71
N ASP A 79 -6.66 -7.00 7.69
CA ASP A 79 -7.54 -5.84 7.45
C ASP A 79 -6.94 -4.86 6.42
N VAL A 80 -5.65 -4.53 6.54
CA VAL A 80 -4.96 -3.65 5.59
C VAL A 80 -4.87 -4.26 4.21
N LEU A 81 -4.61 -5.57 4.13
CA LEU A 81 -4.54 -6.29 2.86
C LEU A 81 -5.90 -6.37 2.18
N ASP A 82 -6.97 -6.66 2.93
CA ASP A 82 -8.35 -6.72 2.43
C ASP A 82 -8.79 -5.38 1.84
N ILE A 83 -8.55 -4.30 2.58
CA ILE A 83 -8.82 -2.92 2.12
C ILE A 83 -8.06 -2.62 0.84
N ALA A 84 -6.78 -3.02 0.73
CA ALA A 84 -5.98 -2.79 -0.46
C ALA A 84 -6.54 -3.55 -1.67
N ILE A 85 -6.90 -4.82 -1.49
CA ILE A 85 -7.47 -5.67 -2.53
C ILE A 85 -8.83 -5.13 -3.00
N GLU A 86 -9.70 -4.71 -2.07
CA GLU A 86 -10.99 -4.08 -2.36
C GLU A 86 -10.80 -2.79 -3.15
N LYS A 87 -9.88 -1.91 -2.74
CA LYS A 87 -9.59 -0.65 -3.45
C LYS A 87 -9.00 -0.84 -4.84
N ILE A 88 -8.25 -1.92 -5.07
CA ILE A 88 -7.71 -2.22 -6.40
C ILE A 88 -8.83 -2.70 -7.34
N ASP A 89 -9.90 -3.28 -6.79
CA ASP A 89 -11.11 -3.75 -7.51
C ASP A 89 -10.77 -4.58 -8.76
N HIS A 90 -9.99 -5.65 -8.57
CA HIS A 90 -9.58 -6.53 -9.65
C HIS A 90 -9.93 -7.98 -9.36
N SER A 91 -10.94 -8.51 -10.06
CA SER A 91 -11.55 -9.82 -9.81
C SER A 91 -10.57 -10.98 -9.69
N ARG A 92 -9.53 -11.05 -10.54
CA ARG A 92 -8.52 -12.12 -10.47
C ARG A 92 -7.60 -12.00 -9.26
N LEU A 93 -7.33 -10.77 -8.80
CA LEU A 93 -6.52 -10.52 -7.62
C LEU A 93 -7.34 -10.84 -6.35
N THR A 94 -8.61 -10.42 -6.31
CA THR A 94 -9.56 -10.81 -5.26
C THR A 94 -9.71 -12.33 -5.17
N GLY A 95 -9.86 -13.00 -6.31
CA GLY A 95 -9.94 -14.46 -6.36
C GLY A 95 -8.68 -15.15 -5.83
N TYR A 96 -7.50 -14.64 -6.19
CA TYR A 96 -6.22 -15.13 -5.68
C TYR A 96 -6.12 -14.92 -4.15
N HIS A 97 -6.41 -13.72 -3.67
CA HIS A 97 -6.38 -13.38 -2.25
C HIS A 97 -7.29 -14.32 -1.43
N ASN A 98 -8.53 -14.53 -1.88
CA ASN A 98 -9.47 -15.43 -1.22
C ASN A 98 -8.96 -16.89 -1.19
N SER A 99 -8.28 -17.35 -2.24
CA SER A 99 -7.72 -18.70 -2.26
C SER A 99 -6.54 -18.88 -1.29
N GLU A 100 -5.74 -17.84 -1.07
CA GLU A 100 -4.65 -17.87 -0.09
C GLU A 100 -5.20 -17.84 1.35
N GLY A 101 -6.25 -17.06 1.61
CA GLY A 101 -6.93 -17.01 2.91
C GLY A 101 -7.67 -18.31 3.27
N LEU A 102 -8.08 -19.10 2.27
CA LEU A 102 -8.69 -20.42 2.44
C LEU A 102 -7.67 -21.56 2.58
N SER A 103 -6.37 -21.27 2.42
CA SER A 103 -5.32 -22.24 2.73
C SER A 103 -5.36 -22.52 4.23
N PRO A 104 -5.60 -23.76 4.68
CA PRO A 104 -5.94 -24.02 6.07
C PRO A 104 -4.79 -23.61 6.98
N ARG A 105 -4.96 -22.53 7.74
CA ARG A 105 -4.20 -22.23 8.97
C ARG A 105 -4.53 -23.24 10.09
N PHE A 106 -4.66 -24.52 9.75
CA PHE A 106 -4.84 -25.62 10.69
C PHE A 106 -3.55 -26.44 10.77
N SER A 107 -2.62 -25.95 11.59
CA SER A 107 -1.84 -26.84 12.45
C SER A 107 -1.29 -26.07 13.66
N GLU A 108 -2.13 -25.28 14.34
CA GLU A 108 -1.96 -25.03 15.78
C GLU A 108 -2.90 -25.97 16.53
N ASN A 109 -2.46 -27.23 16.64
CA ASN A 109 -2.84 -28.16 17.70
C ASN A 109 -1.86 -29.34 17.66
N ARG A 110 -0.68 -29.15 18.26
CA ARG A 110 0.03 -30.25 18.92
C ARG A 110 0.93 -29.69 20.02
#